data_AF-A0A0C9TEN8-F1
#
_entry.id   AF-A0A0C9TEN8-F1
#
_cell.length_a   1.000
_cell.length_b   1.000
_cell.length_c   1.000
_cell.angle_alpha   90.00
_cell.angle_beta   90.00
_cell.angle_gamma   90.00
#
_symmetry.space_group_name_H-M   'P 1'
#
loop_
_entity.id
_entity.type
_entity.pdbx_description
1 polymer ?
#
loop_
_entity_poly.entity_id
_entity_poly.type
_entity_poly.pdbx_seq_one_letter_code
_entity_poly.pdbx_strand_id
1 'polypeptide(L)' 'YQHLIVLPKQLGMYNGHLPRLARLVRQNRKFASKISRVHVDEAHNVYTAGLPHHGEEAFRPAYGRLGEF' A
#
# COMPACT_ATOMS: atom_id res chain seq x y z
N TYR A 1 -17.71 -13.66 -1.72
CA TYR A 1 -17.11 -12.32 -1.84
C TYR A 1 -15.80 -12.42 -2.61
N GLN A 2 -15.53 -11.51 -3.55
CA GLN A 2 -14.22 -11.43 -4.22
C GLN A 2 -13.31 -10.51 -3.42
N HIS A 3 -12.29 -11.07 -2.77
CA HIS A 3 -11.28 -10.33 -2.04
C HIS A 3 -9.95 -10.39 -2.79
N LEU A 4 -9.24 -9.26 -2.86
CA LEU A 4 -7.85 -9.21 -3.30
C LEU A 4 -6.97 -9.05 -2.06
N ILE A 5 -6.20 -10.09 -1.73
CA ILE A 5 -5.22 -10.06 -0.66
C ILE A 5 -3.86 -9.76 -1.29
N VAL A 6 -3.22 -8.68 -0.87
CA VAL A 6 -2.00 -8.17 -1.50
C VAL A 6 -1.05 -7.62 -0.46
N LEU A 7 0.23 -7.59 -0.80
CA LEU A 7 1.25 -6.93 0.01
C LEU A 7 1.14 -5.39 -0.12
N PRO A 8 1.43 -4.61 0.93
CA PRO A 8 1.43 -3.13 0.86
C PRO A 8 2.25 -2.56 -0.30
N LYS A 9 3.36 -3.23 -0.66
CA LYS A 9 4.24 -2.87 -1.80
C LYS A 9 3.51 -2.85 -3.16
N GLN A 10 2.35 -3.52 -3.30
CA GLN A 10 1.57 -3.55 -4.53
C GLN A 10 0.77 -2.27 -4.79
N LEU A 11 0.64 -1.39 -3.78
CA LEU A 11 -0.12 -0.14 -3.87
C LEU A 11 0.74 1.06 -4.29
N GLY A 12 2.06 0.95 -4.21
CA GLY A 12 3.00 2.03 -4.55
C GLY A 12 4.08 1.58 -5.53
N MET A 13 4.98 2.51 -5.87
CA MET A 13 6.15 2.20 -6.69
C MET A 13 7.17 1.40 -5.86
N TYR A 14 7.67 0.30 -6.43
CA TYR A 14 8.63 -0.59 -5.80
C TYR A 14 9.78 -0.86 -6.77
N ASN A 15 11.02 -0.56 -6.36
CA ASN A 15 12.23 -0.69 -7.19
C ASN A 15 12.10 -0.05 -8.59
N GLY A 16 11.48 1.13 -8.67
CA GLY A 16 11.27 1.84 -9.94
C GLY A 16 10.15 1.28 -10.82
N HIS A 17 9.45 0.24 -10.38
CA HIS A 17 8.33 -0.35 -11.11
C HIS A 17 7.00 -0.05 -10.43
N LEU A 18 6.00 0.32 -11.23
CA LEU A 18 4.62 0.48 -10.76
C LEU A 18 3.87 -0.84 -10.95
N PRO A 19 3.50 -1.55 -9.87
CA PRO A 19 2.78 -2.81 -9.96
C PRO A 19 1.42 -2.65 -10.65
N ARG A 20 0.91 -3.75 -11.21
CA ARG A 20 -0.38 -3.76 -11.93
C ARG A 20 -1.53 -3.25 -11.08
N LEU A 21 -1.57 -3.59 -9.79
CA LEU A 21 -2.61 -3.14 -8.88
C LEU A 21 -2.57 -1.62 -8.68
N ALA A 22 -1.41 -1.07 -8.30
CA ALA A 22 -1.23 0.38 -8.20
C ALA A 22 -1.63 1.11 -9.49
N ARG A 23 -1.24 0.57 -10.66
CA ARG A 23 -1.65 1.12 -11.96
C ARG A 23 -3.17 1.07 -12.17
N LEU A 24 -3.81 -0.04 -11.83
CA LEU A 24 -5.28 -0.19 -11.96
C LEU A 24 -6.03 0.76 -11.04
N VAL A 25 -5.62 0.89 -9.78
CA VAL A 25 -6.23 1.81 -8.81
C VAL A 25 -6.08 3.27 -9.28
N ARG A 26 -4.88 3.66 -9.75
CA ARG A 26 -4.59 5.03 -10.19
C ARG A 26 -5.24 5.44 -11.50
N GLN A 27 -5.23 4.56 -12.49
CA GLN A 27 -5.57 4.93 -13.87
C GLN A 27 -6.97 4.45 -14.31
N ASN A 28 -7.54 3.44 -13.65
CA ASN A 28 -8.83 2.88 -14.03
C ASN A 28 -9.92 3.23 -13.02
N ARG A 29 -10.61 4.35 -13.26
CA ARG A 29 -11.72 4.82 -12.41
C ARG A 29 -12.84 3.79 -12.24
N LYS A 30 -13.14 2.98 -13.26
CA LYS A 30 -14.18 1.92 -13.19
C LYS A 30 -13.75 0.75 -12.29
N PHE A 31 -12.45 0.50 -12.18
CA PHE A 31 -11.92 -0.48 -11.25
C PHE A 31 -11.92 0.08 -9.83
N ALA A 32 -11.39 1.28 -9.63
CA ALA A 32 -11.35 1.94 -8.32
C ALA A 32 -12.75 2.09 -7.72
N SER A 33 -13.78 2.44 -8.52
CA SER A 33 -15.15 2.58 -8.04
C SER A 33 -15.79 1.26 -7.56
N LYS A 34 -15.21 0.11 -7.87
CA LYS A 34 -15.66 -1.21 -7.37
C LYS A 34 -15.05 -1.56 -6.01
N ILE A 35 -14.03 -0.84 -5.57
CA ILE A 35 -13.39 -1.06 -4.26
C ILE A 35 -14.17 -0.24 -3.24
N SER A 36 -15.10 -0.90 -2.53
CA SER A 36 -15.90 -0.25 -1.49
C SER A 36 -15.24 -0.25 -0.11
N ARG A 37 -14.23 -1.11 0.10
CA ARG A 37 -13.54 -1.26 1.38
C ARG A 37 -12.11 -1.73 1.21
N VAL A 38 -11.22 -1.22 2.05
CA VAL A 38 -9.83 -1.66 2.20
C VAL A 38 -9.62 -2.07 3.65
N HIS A 39 -9.08 -3.27 3.88
CA HIS A 39 -8.63 -3.72 5.19
C HIS A 39 -7.10 -3.74 5.19
N VAL A 40 -6.50 -3.12 6.20
CA VAL A 40 -5.06 -3.15 6.41
C VAL A 40 -4.81 -4.07 7.59
N ASP A 41 -4.24 -5.24 7.30
CA ASP A 41 -3.78 -6.14 8.35
C ASP A 41 -2.51 -5.57 9.02
N GLU A 42 -2.33 -5.88 10.29
CA GLU A 42 -1.19 -5.40 11.10
C GLU A 42 -0.97 -3.87 11.03
N ALA A 43 -2.06 -3.10 11.04
CA ALA A 43 -2.05 -1.64 10.84
C ALA A 43 -1.16 -0.87 11.82
N HIS A 44 -0.84 -1.44 12.98
CA HIS A 44 0.13 -0.84 13.92
C HIS A 44 1.51 -0.61 13.27
N ASN A 45 1.87 -1.41 12.25
CA ASN A 45 3.10 -1.25 11.48
C ASN A 45 3.17 0.06 10.72
N VAL A 46 2.06 0.76 10.47
CA VAL A 46 2.07 2.10 9.86
C VAL A 46 2.94 3.04 10.69
N TYR A 47 2.76 3.03 12.01
CA TYR A 47 3.55 3.84 12.92
C TYR A 47 4.85 3.14 13.34
N THR A 48 4.79 1.88 13.77
CA THR A 48 5.93 1.23 14.45
C THR A 48 7.07 0.82 13.52
N ALA A 49 6.76 0.48 12.26
CA ALA A 49 7.74 -0.07 11.31
C ALA A 49 7.72 0.64 9.95
N GLY A 50 6.68 1.44 9.67
CA GLY A 50 6.47 2.13 8.41
C GLY A 50 7.17 3.48 8.32
N LEU A 51 7.56 4.04 9.46
CA LEU A 51 8.22 5.33 9.58
C LEU A 51 9.63 5.16 10.16
N PRO A 52 10.60 6.02 9.79
CA PRO A 52 11.89 6.10 10.44
C PRO A 52 11.74 6.52 11.91
N HIS A 53 12.50 5.89 12.80
CA HIS A 53 12.52 6.20 14.24
C HIS A 53 13.95 6.19 14.75
N HIS A 54 14.27 7.07 15.70
CA HIS A 54 15.59 7.12 16.36
C HIS A 54 16.80 7.23 15.41
N GLY A 55 16.62 7.81 14.23
CA GLY A 55 17.67 7.93 13.21
C GLY A 55 17.87 6.68 12.36
N GLU A 56 17.07 5.63 12.58
CA GLU A 56 17.08 4.39 11.79
C GLU A 56 16.02 4.44 10.68
N GLU A 57 16.33 3.80 9.56
CA GLU A 57 15.41 3.62 8.44
C GLU A 57 14.19 2.76 8.84
N ALA A 58 13.07 2.99 8.17
CA ALA A 58 11.86 2.21 8.41
C ALA A 58 12.09 0.72 8.07
N PHE A 59 11.77 -0.18 9.00
CA PHE A 59 11.91 -1.63 8.79
C PHE A 59 10.93 -2.19 7.74
N ARG A 60 9.72 -1.64 7.66
CA ARG A 60 8.66 -1.99 6.71
C ARG A 60 8.12 -0.73 6.02
N PRO A 61 8.93 -0.04 5.19
CA PRO A 61 8.61 1.29 4.67
C PRO A 61 7.31 1.33 3.86
N ALA A 62 6.90 0.20 3.28
CA ALA A 62 5.65 0.12 2.52
C ALA A 62 4.40 0.41 3.36
N TYR A 63 4.43 0.22 4.69
CA TYR A 63 3.30 0.56 5.56
C TYR A 63 3.15 2.07 5.76
N GLY A 64 4.25 2.83 5.83
CA GLY A 64 4.21 4.30 5.94
C GLY A 64 3.72 4.99 4.67
N ARG A 65 3.74 4.27 3.53
CA ARG A 65 3.41 4.79 2.20
C ARG A 65 1.99 4.45 1.72
N LEU A 66 1.17 3.86 2.60
CA LEU A 66 -0.20 3.46 2.24
C LEU A 66 -1.10 4.65 1.82
N GLY A 67 -0.76 5.90 2.14
CA GLY A 67 -1.52 7.08 1.71
C GLY A 67 -1.15 7.66 0.34
N GLU A 68 -0.12 7.13 -0.32
CA GLU A 68 0.49 7.75 -1.50
C GLU A 68 -0.08 7.27 -2.85
N PHE A 69 -1.20 6.54 -2.87
CA PHE A 69 -1.71 5.88 -4.08
C PHE A 69 -2.70 6.70 -4.88
#